data_AF-A0A7J6V0F8-F1
#
_entry.id   AF-A0A7J6V0F8-F1
#
_cell.length_a   1.000
_cell.length_b   1.000
_cell.length_c   1.000
_cell.angle_alpha   90.00
_cell.angle_beta   90.00
_cell.angle_gamma   90.00
#
_symmetry.space_group_name_H-M   'P 1'
#
loop_
_entity.id
_entity.type
_entity.pdbx_description
1 polymer ?
#
loop_
_entity_poly.entity_id
_entity_poly.type
_entity_poly.pdbx_seq_one_letter_code
_entity_poly.pdbx_strand_id
1 'polypeptide(L)' 'MSRHNYDDDDKDNHDHDMVMSGFRFHPTEEELIELYLRRKVEGKRFNVELITFLDLYRYDPLELP' A
#
# COMPACT_ATOMS: atom_id res chain seq x y z
N MET A 1 29.58 -43.85 1.44
CA MET A 1 29.94 -42.55 2.05
C MET A 1 30.31 -41.65 0.87
N SER A 2 29.60 -40.59 0.50
CA SER A 2 29.02 -39.52 1.32
C SER A 2 27.68 -39.03 0.76
N ARG A 3 26.70 -38.86 1.66
CA ARG A 3 25.48 -38.07 1.43
C ARG A 3 25.89 -36.60 1.26
N HIS A 4 25.63 -36.00 0.12
CA HIS A 4 25.49 -34.55 0.05
C HIS A 4 24.01 -34.27 0.31
N ASN A 5 23.74 -33.82 1.53
CA ASN A 5 22.44 -33.26 1.90
C ASN A 5 22.32 -31.92 1.19
N TYR A 6 21.33 -31.79 0.31
CA TYR A 6 20.87 -30.48 -0.11
C TYR A 6 20.04 -29.94 1.05
N ASP A 7 20.63 -29.02 1.81
CA ASP A 7 19.91 -28.24 2.81
C ASP A 7 18.95 -27.31 2.07
N ASP A 8 17.67 -27.66 2.16
CA ASP A 8 16.52 -26.88 1.72
C ASP A 8 16.36 -25.70 2.68
N ASP A 9 17.17 -24.67 2.48
CA ASP A 9 16.96 -23.36 3.09
C ASP A 9 15.77 -22.73 2.35
N ASP A 10 14.57 -23.09 2.83
CA ASP A 10 13.27 -22.50 2.51
C ASP A 10 13.27 -21.05 3.00
N LYS A 11 14.08 -20.22 2.34
CA LYS A 11 13.99 -18.77 2.47
C LYS A 11 12.78 -18.37 1.66
N ASP A 12 11.64 -18.40 2.34
CA ASP A 12 10.44 -17.66 2.00
C ASP A 12 10.82 -16.16 2.01
N ASN A 13 11.49 -15.81 0.92
CA ASN A 13 12.16 -14.56 0.69
C ASN A 13 11.05 -13.59 0.35
N HIS A 14 10.51 -12.96 1.40
CA HIS A 14 9.69 -11.76 1.37
C HIS A 14 8.96 -11.60 0.04
N ASP A 15 7.66 -11.94 0.04
CA ASP A 15 6.65 -11.28 -0.80
C ASP A 15 6.81 -9.76 -0.63
N HIS A 16 7.83 -9.22 -1.29
CA HIS A 16 8.01 -7.82 -1.51
C HIS A 16 6.94 -7.52 -2.52
N ASP A 17 5.75 -7.20 -1.99
CA ASP A 17 4.58 -6.66 -2.65
C ASP A 17 4.93 -6.33 -4.09
N MET A 18 4.71 -7.29 -4.99
CA MET A 18 5.22 -7.24 -6.36
C MET A 18 4.38 -6.24 -7.14
N VAL A 19 4.53 -4.96 -6.80
CA VAL A 19 3.94 -3.84 -7.49
C VAL A 19 4.70 -3.75 -8.80
N MET A 20 4.09 -4.29 -9.85
CA MET A 20 4.66 -4.26 -11.19
C MET A 20 5.06 -2.83 -11.53
N SER A 21 6.23 -2.66 -12.15
CA SER A 21 6.69 -1.36 -12.61
C SER A 21 5.60 -0.69 -13.47
N GLY A 22 5.11 0.47 -13.02
CA GLY A 22 4.02 1.19 -13.68
C GLY A 22 2.67 1.13 -12.95
N PHE A 23 2.48 0.21 -12.00
CA PHE A 23 1.32 0.26 -11.12
C PHE A 23 1.48 1.42 -10.14
N ARG A 24 0.51 2.34 -10.18
CA ARG A 24 0.46 3.54 -9.35
C ARG A 24 -0.96 3.76 -8.89
N PHE A 25 -1.10 4.55 -7.83
CA PHE A 25 -2.41 5.02 -7.39
C PHE A 25 -2.98 5.99 -8.44
N HIS A 26 -3.96 5.52 -9.21
CA HIS A 26 -4.72 6.28 -10.21
C HIS A 26 -6.20 5.86 -10.16
N PRO A 27 -6.93 6.17 -9.08
CA PRO A 27 -8.34 5.82 -8.96
C PRO A 27 -9.21 6.65 -9.92
N THR A 28 -10.38 6.14 -10.31
CA THR A 28 -11.45 6.98 -10.86
C THR A 28 -12.12 7.81 -9.76
N GLU A 29 -12.99 8.76 -10.15
CA GLU A 29 -13.77 9.55 -9.19
C GLU A 29 -14.67 8.66 -8.33
N GLU A 30 -15.34 7.68 -8.94
CA GLU A 30 -16.20 6.72 -8.25
C GLU A 30 -15.39 5.87 -7.27
N GLU A 31 -14.24 5.36 -7.69
CA GLU A 31 -13.36 4.56 -6.83
C GLU A 31 -12.84 5.37 -5.64
N LEU A 32 -12.45 6.64 -5.86
CA LEU A 32 -12.00 7.52 -4.78
C LEU A 32 -13.10 7.74 -3.74
N ILE A 33 -14.33 8.00 -4.18
CA ILE A 33 -15.47 8.22 -3.28
C ILE A 33 -15.83 6.92 -2.54
N GLU A 34 -16.02 5.83 -3.29
CA GLU A 34 -16.59 4.60 -2.76
C GLU A 34 -15.61 3.78 -1.92
N LEU A 35 -14.35 3.72 -2.35
CA LEU A 35 -13.33 2.87 -1.75
C LEU A 35 -12.51 3.59 -0.69
N TYR A 36 -12.42 4.93 -0.73
CA TYR A 36 -11.66 5.74 0.24
C TYR A 36 -12.54 6.63 1.10
N LEU A 37 -13.17 7.65 0.51
CA LEU A 37 -13.81 8.72 1.30
C LEU A 37 -14.99 8.21 2.13
N ARG A 38 -15.91 7.45 1.52
CA ARG A 38 -17.06 6.87 2.22
C ARG A 38 -16.62 5.93 3.35
N ARG A 39 -15.67 5.03 3.06
CA ARG A 39 -15.13 4.11 4.07
C ARG A 39 -14.46 4.84 5.24
N LYS A 40 -13.76 5.95 4.96
CA LYS A 40 -13.14 6.77 6.01
C LYS A 40 -14.18 7.35 6.95
N VAL A 41 -15.24 7.94 6.40
CA VAL A 41 -16.34 8.54 7.18
C VAL A 41 -17.07 7.47 8.00
N GLU A 42 -17.23 6.27 7.45
CA GLU A 42 -17.83 5.12 8.14
C GLU A 42 -16.89 4.45 9.16
N GLY A 43 -15.63 4.90 9.28
CA GLY A 43 -14.64 4.28 10.18
C GLY A 43 -14.22 2.87 9.78
N LYS A 44 -14.45 2.47 8.52
CA LYS A 44 -14.06 1.15 8.02
C LYS A 44 -12.53 1.09 7.85
N ARG A 45 -11.93 -0.03 8.25
CA ARG A 45 -10.48 -0.26 8.12
C ARG A 45 -10.08 -0.37 6.64
N PHE A 46 -8.92 0.20 6.30
CA PHE A 46 -8.28 0.03 5.00
C PHE A 46 -7.25 -1.09 5.08
N ASN A 47 -7.12 -1.87 4.00
CA ASN A 47 -6.04 -2.85 3.89
C ASN A 47 -4.69 -2.17 3.66
N VAL A 48 -4.70 -0.96 3.06
CA VAL A 48 -3.51 -0.15 2.79
C VAL A 48 -3.84 1.31 3.10
N GLU A 49 -2.98 1.98 3.85
CA GLU A 49 -3.11 3.41 4.17
C GLU A 49 -2.45 4.26 3.08
N LEU A 50 -3.20 4.51 2.00
CA LEU A 50 -2.68 5.21 0.79
C LEU A 50 -2.86 6.72 0.83
N ILE A 51 -3.86 7.24 1.54
CA ILE A 51 -4.16 8.67 1.64
C ILE A 51 -4.05 9.08 3.11
N THR A 52 -3.17 10.04 3.39
CA THR A 52 -2.97 10.62 4.73
C THR A 52 -4.07 11.63 5.07
N PHE A 53 -4.36 11.78 6.36
CA PHE A 53 -5.35 12.73 6.88
C PHE A 53 -4.65 13.95 7.45
N LEU A 54 -4.93 15.12 6.89
CA LEU A 54 -4.38 16.38 7.34
C LEU A 54 -5.39 17.52 7.17
N ASP A 55 -5.28 18.55 8.01
CA ASP A 55 -6.03 19.78 7.86
C ASP A 55 -5.37 20.65 6.80
N LEU A 56 -5.78 20.47 5.54
CA LEU A 56 -5.14 21.05 4.36
C LEU A 56 -4.94 22.58 4.47
N TYR A 57 -5.87 23.28 5.09
CA TYR A 57 -5.85 24.75 5.18
C TYR A 57 -4.84 25.30 6.17
N ARG A 58 -4.14 24.44 6.91
CA ARG A 58 -3.12 24.83 7.87
C ARG A 58 -1.70 24.75 7.32
N TYR A 59 -1.52 24.28 6.08
CA TYR A 59 -0.22 24.08 5.45
C TYR A 59 -0.06 24.96 4.21
N ASP A 60 1.17 25.42 3.97
CA ASP A 60 1.52 26.01 2.66
C ASP A 60 1.53 24.88 1.60
N PRO A 61 0.96 25.09 0.40
CA PRO A 61 0.97 24.06 -0.65
C PRO A 61 2.36 23.53 -1.01
N LEU A 62 3.41 24.33 -0.84
CA LEU A 62 4.80 23.94 -1.13
C LEU A 62 5.43 23.11 -0.01
N GLU A 63 4.82 23.09 1.18
CA GLU A 63 5.26 22.28 2.31
C GLU A 63 4.65 20.86 2.29
N LEU A 64 3.66 20.64 1.41
CA LEU A 64 3.11 19.30 1.18
C LEU A 64 4.09 18.48 0.32
N PRO A 65 4.32 17.19 0.66
CA PRO A 65 5.25 16.31 -0.05
C PRO A 65 4.81 15.96 -1.48
#